data_AF-A0A5J9UDY6-F1
#
_entry.id   AF-A0A5J9UDY6-F1
#
_cell.length_a   1.000
_cell.length_b   1.000
_cell.length_c   1.000
_cell.angle_alpha   90.00
_cell.angle_beta   90.00
_cell.angle_gamma   90.00
#
_symmetry.space_group_name_H-M   'P 1'
#
loop_
_entity.id
_entity.type
_entity.pdbx_description
1 polymer ?
#
loop_
_entity_poly.entity_id
_entity_poly.type
_entity_poly.pdbx_seq_one_letter_code
_entity_poly.pdbx_strand_id
1 'polypeptide(L)'
;MVVERFLGLQHVPDTTSNALKKALLQMLSRYGLVVARLRGQGYDGASNMRGQFNGLQKQIRDENPYAFYVHCFAHQLQLVIVAVTSCWSSFSDFFTYVGLIVTSASSSCQRKDKLIAKHRDSTLSKLVSGEIVSGKGKHQSTTLVRPGDTRWGSHYTTLLRIESMWDSVIKVLSGIHEDERNPGRAAGLVRKMECFDFVLNMKFMLKVLRITNELSLLLQRKDQNIVEAMSLLVDVKTRLMNFRNEGWQPLFEEAKSFCDAKKIPMPNMNEEVPRWGQSRLDGNLITLEHHYRVDTFIVALDSIITEMDHRFNEVSSELLVCFSCLDPRDSFSRFDIDKLARLTEIYDKDFSDDDRSYIRDQLELFLVHVSRVDDFVVCHDFGSLAMKMVETRKNIAFPLVYRLIELALLLLVATASVERAFSAMKIIKTDLRNRMSDEWLNDLALCYIEKEIFRNLDFDKVKKRFQAMKKRRMELPKPPKARRPRNQEMPSTS
;
A
#
# COMPACT_ATOMS: atom_id res chain seq x y z
N MET A 1 -19.17 0.50 15.06
CA MET A 1 -17.77 0.45 14.58
C MET A 1 -17.73 -0.37 13.31
N VAL A 2 -17.11 0.15 12.25
CA VAL A 2 -16.90 -0.61 11.01
C VAL A 2 -15.84 -1.68 11.25
N VAL A 3 -16.11 -2.89 10.78
CA VAL A 3 -15.22 -4.03 10.95
C VAL A 3 -14.95 -4.64 9.60
N GLU A 4 -13.67 -4.65 9.23
CA GLU A 4 -13.23 -5.34 8.04
C GLU A 4 -13.01 -6.83 8.35
N ARG A 5 -13.60 -7.70 7.53
CA ARG A 5 -13.49 -9.16 7.67
C ARG A 5 -13.09 -9.82 6.37
N PHE A 6 -12.18 -10.77 6.48
CA PHE A 6 -11.80 -11.61 5.36
C PHE A 6 -12.90 -12.65 5.09
N LEU A 7 -13.49 -12.61 3.88
CA LEU A 7 -14.51 -13.58 3.46
C LEU A 7 -13.90 -14.88 2.90
N GLY A 8 -12.92 -14.75 2.00
CA GLY A 8 -12.29 -15.90 1.36
C GLY A 8 -11.51 -15.54 0.09
N LEU A 9 -10.81 -16.52 -0.46
CA LEU A 9 -10.21 -16.53 -1.79
C LEU A 9 -11.10 -17.38 -2.71
N GLN A 10 -11.42 -16.85 -3.88
CA GLN A 10 -12.16 -17.60 -4.89
C GLN A 10 -11.23 -17.88 -6.06
N HIS A 11 -11.10 -19.15 -6.44
CA HIS A 11 -10.47 -19.48 -7.71
C HIS A 11 -11.39 -19.06 -8.85
N VAL A 12 -10.83 -18.38 -9.85
CA VAL A 12 -11.54 -17.93 -11.04
C VAL A 12 -10.81 -18.48 -12.27
N PRO A 13 -11.50 -19.22 -13.15
CA PRO A 13 -10.87 -19.90 -14.29
C PRO A 13 -10.47 -18.92 -15.41
N ASP A 14 -11.06 -17.73 -15.43
CA ASP A 14 -10.83 -16.68 -16.41
C ASP A 14 -10.86 -15.31 -15.71
N THR A 15 -10.04 -14.37 -16.18
CA THR A 15 -9.92 -13.02 -15.60
C THR A 15 -10.82 -12.00 -16.30
N THR A 16 -11.73 -12.41 -17.19
CA THR A 16 -12.75 -11.53 -17.75
C THR A 16 -13.68 -10.96 -16.68
N SER A 17 -14.17 -9.74 -16.90
CA SER A 17 -15.06 -9.03 -15.98
C SER A 17 -16.31 -9.84 -15.61
N ASN A 18 -16.89 -10.56 -16.57
CA ASN A 18 -18.04 -11.45 -16.34
C ASN A 18 -17.71 -12.63 -15.41
N ALA A 19 -16.56 -13.27 -15.61
CA ALA A 19 -16.13 -14.38 -14.77
C ALA A 19 -15.88 -13.91 -13.33
N LEU A 20 -15.24 -12.75 -13.17
CA LEU A 20 -14.98 -12.12 -11.87
C LEU A 20 -16.28 -11.72 -11.16
N LYS A 21 -17.25 -11.15 -11.89
CA LYS A 21 -18.58 -10.83 -11.36
C LYS A 21 -19.28 -12.08 -10.85
N LYS A 22 -19.35 -13.13 -11.68
CA LYS A 22 -19.97 -14.40 -11.29
C LYS A 22 -19.32 -14.98 -10.03
N ALA A 23 -17.98 -14.96 -9.95
CA ALA A 23 -17.24 -15.43 -8.79
C ALA A 23 -17.55 -14.61 -7.53
N LEU A 24 -17.61 -13.28 -7.63
CA LEU A 24 -17.97 -12.39 -6.53
C LEU A 24 -19.39 -12.64 -6.03
N LEU A 25 -20.37 -12.72 -6.93
CA LEU A 25 -21.77 -12.98 -6.59
C LEU A 25 -21.96 -14.36 -5.94
N GLN A 26 -21.28 -15.38 -6.46
CA GLN A 26 -21.27 -16.71 -5.86
C GLN A 26 -20.70 -16.67 -4.44
N MET A 27 -19.59 -15.97 -4.22
CA MET A 27 -19.00 -15.81 -2.89
C MET A 27 -19.96 -15.09 -1.93
N LEU A 28 -20.57 -13.98 -2.34
CA LEU A 28 -21.55 -13.27 -1.51
C LEU A 28 -22.75 -14.17 -1.15
N SER A 29 -23.32 -14.87 -2.15
CA SER A 29 -24.45 -15.77 -1.94
C SER A 29 -24.14 -16.92 -0.98
N ARG A 30 -22.92 -17.48 -1.04
CA ARG A 30 -22.46 -18.56 -0.14
C ARG A 30 -22.52 -18.17 1.33
N TYR A 31 -22.30 -16.88 1.63
CA TYR A 31 -22.36 -16.34 2.99
C TYR A 31 -23.69 -15.63 3.29
N GLY A 32 -24.71 -15.73 2.42
CA GLY A 32 -26.00 -15.08 2.60
C GLY A 32 -25.95 -13.55 2.50
N LEU A 33 -24.93 -12.99 1.85
CA LEU A 33 -24.77 -11.55 1.65
C LEU A 33 -25.47 -11.12 0.36
N VAL A 34 -26.28 -10.06 0.47
CA VAL A 34 -27.11 -9.56 -0.63
C VAL A 34 -26.45 -8.36 -1.29
N VAL A 35 -26.37 -8.37 -2.63
CA VAL A 35 -25.76 -7.30 -3.45
C VAL A 35 -26.41 -5.93 -3.20
N ALA A 36 -27.72 -5.90 -2.96
CA ALA A 36 -28.48 -4.68 -2.68
C ALA A 36 -28.01 -3.91 -1.43
N ARG A 37 -27.22 -4.56 -0.55
CA ARG A 37 -26.63 -3.94 0.65
C ARG A 37 -25.21 -3.42 0.43
N LEU A 38 -24.62 -3.60 -0.75
CA LEU A 38 -23.32 -3.01 -1.07
C LEU A 38 -23.44 -1.48 -1.15
N ARG A 39 -22.47 -0.77 -0.55
CA ARG A 39 -22.40 0.70 -0.53
C ARG A 39 -21.08 1.27 -1.05
N GLY A 40 -20.15 0.38 -1.36
CA GLY A 40 -18.85 0.70 -1.90
C GLY A 40 -18.17 -0.55 -2.45
N GLN A 41 -17.25 -0.35 -3.38
CA GLN A 41 -16.37 -1.37 -3.93
C GLN A 41 -15.00 -0.75 -4.23
N GLY A 42 -13.92 -1.48 -3.96
CA GLY A 42 -12.57 -1.02 -4.19
C GLY A 42 -11.75 -2.06 -4.93
N TYR A 43 -11.16 -1.68 -6.07
CA TYR A 43 -10.32 -2.57 -6.88
C TYR A 43 -9.01 -1.91 -7.31
N ASP A 44 -8.08 -2.72 -7.82
CA ASP A 44 -6.87 -2.22 -8.48
C ASP A 44 -7.17 -1.66 -9.87
N GLY A 45 -6.12 -1.21 -10.57
CA GLY A 45 -6.23 -0.58 -11.88
C GLY A 45 -6.38 -1.54 -13.06
N ALA A 46 -6.57 -2.85 -12.84
CA ALA A 46 -6.68 -3.80 -13.93
C ALA A 46 -7.88 -3.46 -14.83
N SER A 47 -7.70 -3.52 -16.16
CA SER A 47 -8.73 -3.12 -17.13
C SER A 47 -10.06 -3.86 -16.94
N ASN A 48 -9.99 -5.16 -16.66
CA ASN A 48 -11.17 -5.99 -16.40
C ASN A 48 -11.88 -5.65 -15.08
N MET A 49 -11.21 -4.96 -14.15
CA MET A 49 -11.80 -4.51 -12.88
C MET A 49 -12.33 -3.08 -13.01
N ARG A 50 -11.48 -2.15 -13.46
CA ARG A 50 -11.73 -0.69 -13.52
C ARG A 50 -12.59 -0.26 -14.70
N GLY A 51 -12.58 -1.00 -15.81
CA GLY A 51 -13.15 -0.58 -17.09
C GLY A 51 -14.53 0.10 -16.96
N GLN A 52 -14.66 1.30 -17.54
CA GLN A 52 -15.85 2.14 -17.36
C GLN A 52 -17.13 1.53 -17.98
N PHE A 53 -16.97 0.78 -19.07
CA PHE A 53 -18.09 0.21 -19.83
C PHE A 53 -18.34 -1.26 -19.50
N ASN A 54 -17.27 -2.06 -19.45
CA ASN A 54 -17.37 -3.52 -19.30
C ASN A 54 -16.60 -4.06 -18.10
N GLY A 55 -15.95 -3.21 -17.30
CA GLY A 55 -15.19 -3.65 -16.12
C GLY A 55 -16.11 -4.13 -15.00
N LEU A 56 -15.57 -4.96 -14.10
CA LEU A 56 -16.29 -5.49 -12.94
C LEU A 56 -17.02 -4.39 -12.16
N GLN A 57 -16.37 -3.25 -11.95
CA GLN A 57 -16.97 -2.13 -11.22
C GLN A 57 -18.28 -1.65 -11.83
N LYS A 58 -18.33 -1.55 -13.16
CA LYS A 58 -19.51 -1.12 -13.89
C LYS A 58 -20.60 -2.18 -13.79
N GLN A 59 -20.24 -3.45 -14.00
CA GLN A 59 -21.21 -4.53 -13.96
C GLN A 59 -21.85 -4.75 -12.58
N ILE A 60 -21.14 -4.44 -11.50
CA ILE A 60 -21.69 -4.43 -10.12
C ILE A 60 -22.55 -3.20 -9.90
N ARG A 61 -22.16 -2.03 -10.42
CA ARG A 61 -22.98 -0.80 -10.36
C ARG A 61 -24.29 -0.92 -11.13
N ASP A 62 -24.31 -1.69 -12.21
CA ASP A 62 -25.54 -1.95 -12.96
C ASP A 62 -26.53 -2.81 -12.17
N GLU A 63 -26.05 -3.66 -11.25
CA GLU A 63 -26.92 -4.40 -10.32
C GLU A 63 -27.28 -3.58 -9.07
N ASN A 64 -26.36 -2.74 -8.60
CA ASN A 64 -26.56 -1.88 -7.45
C ASN A 64 -25.87 -0.51 -7.67
N PRO A 65 -26.61 0.55 -8.02
CA PRO A 65 -26.03 1.85 -8.34
C PRO A 65 -25.31 2.51 -7.16
N TYR A 66 -25.63 2.12 -5.91
CA TYR A 66 -25.01 2.64 -4.68
C TYR A 66 -23.68 1.96 -4.34
N ALA A 67 -23.27 0.93 -5.08
CA ALA A 67 -21.95 0.32 -4.91
C ALA A 67 -20.88 1.20 -5.58
N PHE A 68 -20.58 2.36 -4.99
CA PHE A 68 -19.62 3.31 -5.55
C PHE A 68 -18.22 2.70 -5.65
N TYR A 69 -17.61 2.87 -6.82
CA TYR A 69 -16.27 2.40 -7.08
C TYR A 69 -15.26 3.44 -6.62
N VAL A 70 -14.29 3.00 -5.81
CA VAL A 70 -13.10 3.75 -5.46
C VAL A 70 -11.89 2.99 -5.99
N HIS A 71 -11.09 3.64 -6.84
CA HIS A 71 -9.84 3.05 -7.29
C HIS A 71 -8.85 3.06 -6.12
N CYS A 72 -8.21 1.93 -5.83
CA CYS A 72 -7.28 1.81 -4.70
C CYS A 72 -6.18 2.90 -4.72
N PHE A 73 -6.18 3.80 -3.75
CA PHE A 73 -5.26 4.95 -3.72
C PHE A 73 -3.79 4.54 -3.65
N ALA A 74 -3.47 3.47 -2.91
CA ALA A 74 -2.11 2.94 -2.86
C ALA A 74 -1.63 2.45 -4.23
N HIS A 75 -2.52 1.82 -5.00
CA HIS A 75 -2.20 1.40 -6.36
C HIS A 75 -2.16 2.57 -7.34
N GLN A 76 -3.03 3.58 -7.19
CA GLN A 76 -2.96 4.80 -8.00
C GLN A 76 -1.65 5.54 -7.81
N LEU A 77 -1.20 5.72 -6.56
CA LEU A 77 0.09 6.32 -6.24
C LEU A 77 1.24 5.54 -6.89
N GLN A 78 1.13 4.22 -6.88
CA GLN A 78 2.07 3.34 -7.51
C GLN A 78 2.14 3.55 -9.04
N LEU A 79 0.99 3.76 -9.69
CA LEU A 79 0.93 4.04 -11.13
C LEU A 79 1.48 5.42 -11.51
N VAL A 80 1.34 6.44 -10.65
CA VAL A 80 1.96 7.77 -10.86
C VAL A 80 3.46 7.63 -11.11
N ILE A 81 4.14 6.88 -10.23
CA ILE A 81 5.60 6.71 -10.31
C ILE A 81 6.01 5.87 -11.51
N VAL A 82 5.24 4.83 -11.85
CA VAL A 82 5.47 4.03 -13.06
C VAL A 82 5.38 4.89 -14.32
N ALA A 83 4.35 5.73 -14.41
CA ALA A 83 4.13 6.59 -15.57
C ALA A 83 5.30 7.55 -15.79
N VAL A 84 5.72 8.25 -14.74
CA VAL A 84 6.81 9.24 -14.83
C VAL A 84 8.12 8.59 -15.25
N THR A 85 8.45 7.44 -14.67
CA THR A 85 9.71 6.74 -14.97
C THR A 85 9.74 6.07 -16.33
N SER A 86 8.57 5.76 -16.91
CA SER A 86 8.45 5.22 -18.25
C SER A 86 8.42 6.32 -19.32
N CYS A 87 7.86 7.50 -19.00
CA CYS A 87 7.78 8.63 -19.92
C CYS A 87 9.10 9.39 -20.05
N TRP A 88 9.95 9.34 -19.02
CA TRP A 88 11.22 10.07 -19.01
C TRP A 88 12.40 9.12 -19.24
N SER A 89 13.05 9.28 -20.38
CA SER A 89 14.17 8.45 -20.84
C SER A 89 15.33 8.37 -19.87
N SER A 90 15.71 9.47 -19.21
CA SER A 90 16.80 9.46 -18.22
C SER A 90 16.48 8.57 -17.02
N PHE A 91 15.23 8.62 -16.51
CA PHE A 91 14.81 7.75 -15.41
C PHE A 91 14.58 6.29 -15.86
N SER A 92 14.06 6.07 -17.05
CA SER A 92 13.91 4.73 -17.64
C SER A 92 15.28 4.04 -17.76
N ASP A 93 16.28 4.74 -18.30
CA ASP A 93 17.65 4.25 -18.41
C ASP A 93 18.25 4.01 -17.03
N PHE A 94 18.09 4.95 -16.10
CA PHE A 94 18.53 4.80 -14.71
C PHE A 94 17.99 3.51 -14.06
N PHE A 95 16.69 3.25 -14.14
CA PHE A 95 16.10 2.03 -13.56
C PHE A 95 16.51 0.76 -14.30
N THR A 96 16.78 0.85 -15.60
CA THR A 96 17.38 -0.25 -16.37
C THR A 96 18.78 -0.59 -15.82
N TYR A 97 19.63 0.42 -15.60
CA TYR A 97 20.94 0.20 -14.99
C TYR A 97 20.86 -0.34 -13.57
N VAL A 98 19.92 0.16 -12.74
CA VAL A 98 19.66 -0.38 -11.40
C VAL A 98 19.33 -1.89 -11.46
N GLY A 99 18.46 -2.30 -12.38
CA GLY A 99 18.12 -3.71 -12.60
C GLY A 99 19.34 -4.55 -13.00
N LEU A 100 20.19 -4.03 -13.89
CA LEU A 100 21.42 -4.68 -14.32
C LEU A 100 22.48 -4.78 -13.20
N ILE A 101 22.62 -3.75 -12.37
CA ILE A 101 23.53 -3.74 -11.21
C ILE A 101 23.11 -4.82 -10.22
N VAL A 102 21.83 -4.85 -9.84
CA VAL A 102 21.32 -5.83 -8.87
C VAL A 102 21.48 -7.25 -9.42
N THR A 103 21.17 -7.46 -10.69
CA THR A 103 21.31 -8.77 -11.34
C THR A 103 22.77 -9.19 -11.40
N SER A 104 23.67 -8.34 -11.86
CA SER A 104 25.11 -8.65 -11.97
C SER A 104 25.74 -8.96 -10.61
N ALA A 105 25.40 -8.18 -9.58
CA ALA A 105 25.93 -8.33 -8.23
C ALA A 105 25.32 -9.51 -7.45
N SER A 106 24.13 -9.99 -7.84
CA SER A 106 23.34 -10.96 -7.05
C SER A 106 22.92 -12.22 -7.81
N SER A 107 23.34 -12.39 -9.08
CA SER A 107 22.93 -13.50 -9.95
C SER A 107 23.45 -14.87 -9.51
N SER A 108 24.54 -14.92 -8.74
CA SER A 108 25.13 -16.15 -8.21
C SER A 108 25.22 -16.10 -6.69
N CYS A 109 25.04 -17.25 -6.03
CA CYS A 109 25.23 -17.41 -4.59
C CYS A 109 26.61 -16.90 -4.15
N GLN A 110 27.66 -17.20 -4.91
CA GLN A 110 29.02 -16.74 -4.63
C GLN A 110 29.14 -15.20 -4.66
N ARG A 111 28.48 -14.54 -5.61
CA ARG A 111 28.52 -13.07 -5.73
C ARG A 111 27.74 -12.41 -4.60
N LYS A 112 26.59 -12.98 -4.27
CA LYS A 112 25.76 -12.56 -3.15
C LYS A 112 26.51 -12.69 -1.82
N ASP A 113 27.22 -13.79 -1.60
CA ASP A 113 28.01 -14.01 -0.40
C ASP A 113 29.22 -13.07 -0.35
N LYS A 114 29.94 -12.87 -1.46
CA LYS A 114 31.02 -11.88 -1.58
C LYS A 114 30.51 -10.46 -1.25
N LEU A 115 29.33 -10.08 -1.75
CA LEU A 115 28.73 -8.78 -1.50
C LEU A 115 28.38 -8.60 -0.02
N ILE A 116 27.73 -9.60 0.59
CA ILE A 116 27.37 -9.57 2.02
C ILE A 116 28.62 -9.53 2.89
N ALA A 117 29.66 -10.31 2.57
CA ALA A 117 30.93 -10.31 3.28
C ALA A 117 31.60 -8.94 3.22
N LYS A 118 31.78 -8.37 2.02
CA LYS A 118 32.39 -7.04 1.85
C LYS A 118 31.60 -5.94 2.55
N HIS A 119 30.28 -6.03 2.55
CA HIS A 119 29.44 -5.07 3.27
C HIS A 119 29.59 -5.23 4.78
N ARG A 120 29.58 -6.47 5.28
CA ARG A 120 29.79 -6.78 6.69
C ARG A 120 31.13 -6.26 7.20
N ASP A 121 32.20 -6.43 6.42
CA ASP A 121 33.52 -5.90 6.77
C ASP A 121 33.50 -4.38 6.87
N SER A 122 32.87 -3.70 5.90
CA SER A 122 32.70 -2.23 5.95
C SER A 122 31.86 -1.78 7.14
N THR A 123 30.77 -2.47 7.46
CA THR A 123 29.94 -2.18 8.63
C THR A 123 30.71 -2.40 9.93
N LEU A 124 31.50 -3.47 10.03
CA LEU A 124 32.34 -3.73 11.19
C LEU A 124 33.39 -2.63 11.38
N SER A 125 34.06 -2.19 10.30
CA SER A 125 35.00 -1.08 10.37
C SER A 125 34.33 0.20 10.88
N LYS A 126 33.13 0.52 10.39
CA LYS A 126 32.34 1.69 10.85
C LYS A 126 31.85 1.57 12.29
N LEU A 127 31.55 0.35 12.74
CA LEU A 127 31.16 0.08 14.13
C LEU A 127 32.36 0.29 15.07
N VAL A 128 33.54 -0.18 14.67
CA VAL A 128 34.78 -0.02 15.43
C VAL A 128 35.24 1.44 15.45
N SER A 129 35.04 2.20 14.36
CA SER A 129 35.35 3.63 14.31
C SER A 129 34.34 4.51 15.07
N GLY A 130 33.23 3.95 15.54
CA GLY A 130 32.17 4.69 16.24
C GLY A 130 31.25 5.50 15.33
N GLU A 131 31.36 5.37 14.00
CA GLU A 131 30.47 6.02 13.02
C GLU A 131 29.04 5.49 13.06
N ILE A 132 28.85 4.25 13.53
CA ILE A 132 27.54 3.64 13.73
C ILE A 132 27.43 3.01 15.12
N VAL A 133 26.24 3.08 15.73
CA VAL A 133 25.97 2.51 17.06
C VAL A 133 25.36 1.12 16.91
N SER A 134 25.73 0.17 17.78
CA SER A 134 25.13 -1.16 17.77
C SER A 134 23.65 -1.12 18.18
N GLY A 135 22.77 -1.74 17.40
CA GLY A 135 21.34 -1.88 17.72
C GLY A 135 20.85 -3.32 17.59
N LYS A 136 19.72 -3.65 18.23
CA LYS A 136 19.00 -4.93 18.05
C LYS A 136 17.66 -4.66 17.36
N GLY A 137 17.42 -5.28 16.21
CA GLY A 137 16.19 -5.10 15.43
C GLY A 137 15.93 -6.25 14.45
N LYS A 138 14.71 -6.33 13.89
CA LYS A 138 14.37 -7.27 12.82
C LYS A 138 14.96 -6.82 11.48
N HIS A 139 15.30 -7.75 10.59
CA HIS A 139 15.82 -7.50 9.23
C HIS A 139 17.18 -6.79 9.13
N GLN A 140 18.10 -7.07 10.07
CA GLN A 140 19.48 -6.54 10.02
C GLN A 140 20.33 -7.08 8.85
N SER A 141 19.88 -8.15 8.18
CA SER A 141 20.54 -8.63 6.97
C SER A 141 20.21 -7.72 5.78
N THR A 142 21.17 -6.88 5.41
CA THR A 142 21.15 -6.08 4.18
C THR A 142 21.63 -6.93 3.00
N THR A 143 20.81 -7.03 1.96
CA THR A 143 21.15 -7.72 0.71
C THR A 143 20.47 -7.00 -0.43
N LEU A 144 21.07 -6.85 -1.60
CA LEU A 144 20.36 -6.29 -2.74
C LEU A 144 19.12 -7.15 -3.06
N VAL A 145 17.95 -6.51 -3.02
CA VAL A 145 16.69 -7.15 -3.42
C VAL A 145 16.39 -6.67 -4.82
N ARG A 146 15.99 -7.61 -5.69
CA ARG A 146 15.51 -7.25 -7.01
C ARG A 146 14.21 -6.46 -6.86
N PRO A 147 14.12 -5.25 -7.42
CA PRO A 147 12.87 -4.53 -7.43
C PRO A 147 11.86 -5.31 -8.26
N GLY A 148 10.60 -5.33 -7.82
CA GLY A 148 9.50 -5.88 -8.58
C GLY A 148 8.86 -4.81 -9.45
N ASP A 149 8.68 -5.11 -10.74
CA ASP A 149 8.24 -4.17 -11.77
C ASP A 149 6.90 -3.46 -11.45
N THR A 150 6.04 -4.10 -10.64
CA THR A 150 4.70 -3.62 -10.27
C THR A 150 4.60 -3.05 -8.86
N ARG A 151 5.67 -3.09 -8.05
CA ARG A 151 5.67 -2.65 -6.64
C ARG A 151 6.86 -1.73 -6.36
N TRP A 152 6.74 -0.44 -6.64
CA TRP A 152 7.82 0.53 -6.50
C TRP A 152 8.26 0.83 -5.07
N GLY A 153 7.50 0.44 -4.05
CA GLY A 153 8.04 0.36 -2.69
C GLY A 153 9.31 -0.52 -2.60
N SER A 154 9.44 -1.52 -3.48
CA SER A 154 10.65 -2.33 -3.60
C SER A 154 11.81 -1.61 -4.29
N HIS A 155 11.52 -0.67 -5.22
CA HIS A 155 12.53 0.19 -5.84
C HIS A 155 13.16 1.13 -4.80
N TYR A 156 12.34 1.70 -3.90
CA TYR A 156 12.86 2.51 -2.79
C TYR A 156 13.87 1.74 -1.94
N THR A 157 13.49 0.52 -1.51
CA THR A 157 14.36 -0.36 -0.73
C THR A 157 15.63 -0.73 -1.50
N THR A 158 15.51 -0.95 -2.81
CA THR A 158 16.66 -1.28 -3.68
C THR A 158 17.64 -0.12 -3.76
N LEU A 159 17.17 1.09 -4.04
CA LEU A 159 18.03 2.27 -4.15
C LEU A 159 18.72 2.60 -2.82
N LEU A 160 17.98 2.50 -1.70
CA LEU A 160 18.57 2.68 -0.36
C LEU A 160 19.70 1.66 -0.10
N ARG A 161 19.53 0.43 -0.58
CA ARG A 161 20.55 -0.62 -0.45
C ARG A 161 21.74 -0.37 -1.38
N ILE A 162 21.52 0.11 -2.60
CA ILE A 162 22.61 0.49 -3.52
C ILE A 162 23.42 1.64 -2.91
N GLU A 163 22.76 2.66 -2.37
CA GLU A 163 23.41 3.80 -1.72
C GLU A 163 24.23 3.35 -0.48
N SER A 164 23.62 2.56 0.40
CA SER A 164 24.30 2.09 1.62
C SER A 164 25.41 1.06 1.37
N MET A 165 25.29 0.27 0.31
CA MET A 165 26.25 -0.77 -0.07
C MET A 165 27.20 -0.34 -1.20
N TRP A 166 27.26 0.97 -1.53
CA TRP A 166 27.94 1.50 -2.72
C TRP A 166 29.32 0.89 -2.96
N ASP A 167 30.21 1.00 -1.98
CA ASP A 167 31.60 0.52 -2.10
C ASP A 167 31.67 -1.00 -2.28
N SER A 168 30.78 -1.73 -1.63
CA SER A 168 30.70 -3.19 -1.75
C SER A 168 30.21 -3.60 -3.13
N VAL A 169 29.24 -2.87 -3.69
CA VAL A 169 28.70 -3.12 -5.04
C VAL A 169 29.78 -2.86 -6.09
N ILE A 170 30.45 -1.70 -6.04
CA ILE A 170 31.56 -1.37 -6.95
C ILE A 170 32.64 -2.46 -6.90
N LYS A 171 33.09 -2.84 -5.69
CA LYS A 171 34.10 -3.89 -5.51
C LYS A 171 33.69 -5.28 -6.01
N VAL A 172 32.40 -5.59 -6.05
CA VAL A 172 31.92 -6.86 -6.61
C VAL A 172 31.85 -6.78 -8.13
N LEU A 173 31.35 -5.67 -8.68
CA LEU A 173 31.31 -5.45 -10.13
C LEU A 173 32.72 -5.39 -10.75
N SER A 174 33.68 -4.74 -10.09
CA SER A 174 35.08 -4.74 -10.53
C SER A 174 35.70 -6.14 -10.51
N GLY A 175 35.41 -6.95 -9.49
CA GLY A 175 35.88 -8.34 -9.45
C GLY A 175 35.27 -9.21 -10.56
N ILE A 176 34.02 -8.94 -10.97
CA ILE A 176 33.39 -9.64 -12.10
C ILE A 176 34.08 -9.30 -13.43
N HIS A 177 34.53 -8.05 -13.59
CA HIS A 177 35.30 -7.63 -14.76
C HIS A 177 36.62 -8.41 -14.88
N GLU A 178 37.27 -8.72 -13.77
CA GLU A 178 38.52 -9.48 -13.73
C GLU A 178 38.30 -10.99 -13.98
N ASP A 179 37.16 -11.55 -13.56
CA ASP A 179 36.90 -13.00 -13.55
C ASP A 179 36.11 -13.54 -14.78
N GLU A 180 35.32 -12.73 -15.51
CA GLU A 180 34.41 -13.21 -16.58
C GLU A 180 34.98 -13.15 -18.02
N ARG A 181 34.61 -14.14 -18.85
CA ARG A 181 34.86 -14.15 -20.31
C ARG A 181 34.21 -13.00 -21.10
N ASN A 182 33.29 -12.24 -20.50
CA ASN A 182 32.60 -11.11 -21.15
C ASN A 182 32.69 -9.82 -20.29
N PRO A 183 33.90 -9.26 -20.13
CA PRO A 183 34.25 -8.27 -19.09
C PRO A 183 33.62 -6.87 -19.30
N GLY A 184 33.13 -6.57 -20.51
CA GLY A 184 32.65 -5.24 -20.88
C GLY A 184 31.37 -4.79 -20.15
N ARG A 185 30.51 -5.72 -19.75
CA ARG A 185 29.24 -5.38 -19.08
C ARG A 185 29.44 -4.86 -17.65
N ALA A 186 30.29 -5.52 -16.86
CA ALA A 186 30.51 -5.13 -15.46
C ALA A 186 31.28 -3.80 -15.34
N ALA A 187 32.33 -3.60 -16.14
CA ALA A 187 33.06 -2.33 -16.20
C ALA A 187 32.19 -1.16 -16.68
N GLY A 188 31.29 -1.41 -17.64
CA GLY A 188 30.30 -0.42 -18.08
C GLY A 188 29.35 0.02 -16.94
N LEU A 189 28.92 -0.92 -16.10
CA LEU A 189 28.07 -0.62 -14.94
C LEU A 189 28.81 0.17 -13.86
N VAL A 190 30.07 -0.16 -13.57
CA VAL A 190 30.91 0.64 -12.65
C VAL A 190 31.03 2.07 -13.15
N ARG A 191 31.39 2.26 -14.43
CA ARG A 191 31.48 3.60 -15.04
C ARG A 191 30.18 4.37 -14.94
N LYS A 192 29.03 3.71 -15.14
CA LYS A 192 27.71 4.35 -15.01
C LYS A 192 27.39 4.74 -13.56
N MET A 193 27.69 3.89 -12.58
CA MET A 193 27.54 4.26 -11.16
C MET A 193 28.44 5.45 -10.80
N GLU A 194 29.66 5.49 -11.33
CA GLU A 194 30.63 6.57 -11.11
C GLU A 194 30.42 7.78 -12.04
N CYS A 195 29.18 8.02 -12.51
CA CYS A 195 28.79 9.23 -13.21
C CYS A 195 27.91 10.11 -12.32
N PHE A 196 28.10 11.43 -12.40
CA PHE A 196 27.27 12.40 -11.69
C PHE A 196 25.77 12.24 -12.02
N ASP A 197 25.42 12.00 -13.29
CA ASP A 197 24.05 11.77 -13.74
C ASP A 197 23.36 10.62 -12.96
N PHE A 198 24.07 9.49 -12.76
CA PHE A 198 23.53 8.35 -12.01
C PHE A 198 23.33 8.70 -10.53
N VAL A 199 24.29 9.42 -9.92
CA VAL A 199 24.19 9.86 -8.52
C VAL A 199 23.03 10.82 -8.33
N LEU A 200 22.89 11.82 -9.21
CA LEU A 200 21.81 12.79 -9.16
C LEU A 200 20.44 12.11 -9.30
N ASN A 201 20.27 11.24 -10.30
CA ASN A 201 19.05 10.48 -10.52
C ASN A 201 18.72 9.57 -9.32
N MET A 202 19.73 8.91 -8.73
CA MET A 202 19.56 8.10 -7.53
C MET A 202 19.07 8.95 -6.34
N LYS A 203 19.72 10.07 -6.05
CA LYS A 203 19.35 10.97 -4.96
C LYS A 203 17.95 11.56 -5.14
N PHE A 204 17.64 11.99 -6.36
CA PHE A 204 16.32 12.50 -6.72
C PHE A 204 15.24 11.44 -6.49
N MET A 205 15.41 10.24 -7.06
CA MET A 205 14.44 9.17 -6.94
C MET A 205 14.31 8.67 -5.51
N LEU A 206 15.39 8.65 -4.72
CA LEU A 206 15.31 8.34 -3.29
C LEU A 206 14.42 9.34 -2.54
N LYS A 207 14.51 10.64 -2.84
CA LYS A 207 13.68 11.67 -2.21
C LYS A 207 12.20 11.50 -2.60
N VAL A 208 11.91 11.37 -3.90
CA VAL A 208 10.55 11.16 -4.41
C VAL A 208 9.94 9.89 -3.83
N LEU A 209 10.65 8.76 -3.93
CA LEU A 209 10.16 7.48 -3.44
C LEU A 209 9.99 7.45 -1.92
N ARG A 210 10.80 8.20 -1.17
CA ARG A 210 10.61 8.33 0.29
C ARG A 210 9.29 9.02 0.61
N ILE A 211 9.00 10.14 -0.05
CA ILE A 211 7.74 10.88 0.12
C ILE A 211 6.54 9.99 -0.23
N THR A 212 6.58 9.30 -1.38
CA THR A 212 5.46 8.46 -1.81
C THR A 212 5.34 7.15 -1.02
N ASN A 213 6.45 6.56 -0.57
CA ASN A 213 6.40 5.34 0.26
C ASN A 213 5.79 5.63 1.64
N GLU A 214 6.07 6.80 2.23
CA GLU A 214 5.43 7.24 3.46
C GLU A 214 3.91 7.32 3.30
N LEU A 215 3.43 7.98 2.24
CA LEU A 215 2.01 8.02 1.89
C LEU A 215 1.42 6.62 1.66
N SER A 216 2.11 5.77 0.91
CA SER A 216 1.65 4.40 0.64
C SER A 216 1.45 3.61 1.94
N LEU A 217 2.35 3.74 2.91
CA LEU A 217 2.22 3.07 4.21
C LEU A 217 1.06 3.63 5.03
N LEU A 218 0.87 4.96 5.01
CA LEU A 218 -0.24 5.61 5.71
C LEU A 218 -1.60 5.18 5.13
N LEU A 219 -1.75 5.18 3.81
CA LEU A 219 -2.96 4.74 3.11
C LEU A 219 -3.30 3.28 3.37
N GLN A 220 -2.31 2.45 3.70
CA GLN A 220 -2.49 1.02 3.95
C GLN A 220 -2.83 0.66 5.40
N ARG A 221 -2.93 1.63 6.31
CA ARG A 221 -3.34 1.34 7.69
C ARG A 221 -4.80 0.93 7.74
N LYS A 222 -5.16 0.12 8.74
CA LYS A 222 -6.53 -0.43 8.89
C LYS A 222 -7.56 0.60 9.35
N ASP A 223 -7.10 1.66 9.99
CA ASP A 223 -7.89 2.74 10.57
C ASP A 223 -8.11 3.91 9.59
N GLN A 224 -7.66 3.77 8.33
CA GLN A 224 -7.84 4.83 7.35
C GLN A 224 -9.28 4.96 6.86
N ASN A 225 -9.70 6.21 6.71
CA ASN A 225 -10.95 6.60 6.05
C ASN A 225 -10.66 7.52 4.86
N ILE A 226 -11.67 7.69 4.00
CA ILE A 226 -11.48 8.37 2.71
C ILE A 226 -11.10 9.84 2.86
N VAL A 227 -11.65 10.54 3.85
CA VAL A 227 -11.40 11.98 4.06
C VAL A 227 -9.99 12.22 4.60
N GLU A 228 -9.50 11.34 5.49
CA GLU A 228 -8.11 11.40 5.95
C GLU A 228 -7.14 11.14 4.79
N ALA A 229 -7.44 10.14 3.97
CA ALA A 229 -6.65 9.83 2.78
C ALA A 229 -6.57 10.99 1.78
N MET A 230 -7.68 11.73 1.60
CA MET A 230 -7.70 12.94 0.77
C MET A 230 -6.80 14.04 1.35
N SER A 231 -6.80 14.25 2.66
CA SER A 231 -5.92 15.21 3.31
C SER A 231 -4.45 14.85 3.10
N LEU A 232 -4.09 13.58 3.33
CA LEU A 232 -2.73 13.09 3.13
C LEU A 232 -2.25 13.25 1.67
N LEU A 233 -3.16 13.10 0.69
CA LEU A 233 -2.84 13.36 -0.71
C LEU A 233 -2.51 14.84 -0.96
N VAL A 234 -3.28 15.76 -0.37
CA VAL A 234 -3.00 17.21 -0.45
C VAL A 234 -1.67 17.55 0.19
N ASP A 235 -1.36 16.99 1.36
CA ASP A 235 -0.10 17.22 2.08
C ASP A 235 1.10 16.73 1.26
N VAL A 236 0.99 15.55 0.65
CA VAL A 236 2.06 14.98 -0.18
C VAL A 236 2.25 15.76 -1.47
N LYS A 237 1.16 16.21 -2.12
CA LYS A 237 1.25 17.12 -3.27
C LYS A 237 1.94 18.43 -2.90
N THR A 238 1.59 19.02 -1.76
CA THR A 238 2.23 20.23 -1.25
C THR A 238 3.72 19.99 -0.99
N ARG A 239 4.09 18.85 -0.39
CA ARG A 239 5.48 18.48 -0.17
C ARG A 239 6.27 18.29 -1.47
N LEU A 240 5.65 17.73 -2.51
CA LEU A 240 6.26 17.60 -3.85
C LEU A 240 6.41 18.97 -4.55
N MET A 241 5.43 19.86 -4.39
CA MET A 241 5.52 21.24 -4.89
C MET A 241 6.63 22.03 -4.19
N ASN A 242 6.75 21.92 -2.87
CA ASN A 242 7.85 22.53 -2.12
C ASN A 242 9.20 21.96 -2.57
N PHE A 243 9.28 20.63 -2.77
CA PHE A 243 10.47 20.00 -3.31
C PHE A 243 10.81 20.54 -4.71
N ARG A 244 9.82 20.76 -5.57
CA ARG A 244 10.02 21.36 -6.90
C ARG A 244 10.55 22.80 -6.83
N ASN A 245 10.01 23.62 -5.94
CA ASN A 245 10.32 25.04 -5.90
C ASN A 245 11.65 25.33 -5.20
N GLU A 246 11.94 24.64 -4.11
CA GLU A 246 13.07 24.94 -3.21
C GLU A 246 14.08 23.80 -3.11
N GLY A 247 13.75 22.61 -3.60
CA GLY A 247 14.52 21.39 -3.37
C GLY A 247 15.71 21.16 -4.30
N TRP A 248 15.87 21.97 -5.35
CA TRP A 248 16.98 21.80 -6.31
C TRP A 248 18.35 21.94 -5.64
N GLN A 249 18.58 23.06 -4.95
CA GLN A 249 19.89 23.34 -4.33
C GLN A 249 20.27 22.29 -3.28
N PRO A 250 19.40 21.98 -2.29
CA PRO A 250 19.71 20.94 -1.31
C PRO A 250 20.01 19.57 -1.93
N LEU A 251 19.28 19.18 -2.98
CA LEU A 251 19.51 17.92 -3.69
C LEU A 251 20.87 17.94 -4.42
N PHE A 252 21.19 19.04 -5.08
CA PHE A 252 22.43 19.22 -5.81
C PHE A 252 23.65 19.16 -4.88
N GLU A 253 23.59 19.85 -3.74
CA GLU A 253 24.64 19.81 -2.71
C GLU A 253 24.80 18.40 -2.12
N GLU A 254 23.70 17.69 -1.88
CA GLU A 254 23.75 16.30 -1.40
C GLU A 254 24.42 15.37 -2.43
N ALA A 255 24.08 15.52 -3.71
CA ALA A 255 24.70 14.76 -4.80
C ALA A 255 26.19 15.09 -4.96
N LYS A 256 26.54 16.38 -4.88
CA LYS A 256 27.93 16.86 -4.93
C LYS A 256 28.76 16.30 -3.78
N SER A 257 28.26 16.41 -2.55
CA SER A 257 28.93 15.86 -1.36
C SER A 257 29.16 14.34 -1.48
N PHE A 258 28.18 13.61 -2.02
CA PHE A 258 28.33 12.19 -2.29
C PHE A 258 29.41 11.92 -3.33
N CYS A 259 29.43 12.67 -4.44
CA CYS A 259 30.45 12.56 -5.47
C CYS A 259 31.85 12.85 -4.92
N ASP A 260 32.02 13.92 -4.14
CA ASP A 260 33.29 14.28 -3.51
C ASP A 260 33.79 13.16 -2.57
N ALA A 261 32.89 12.63 -1.73
CA ALA A 261 33.22 11.52 -0.83
C ALA A 261 33.61 10.22 -1.56
N LYS A 262 33.07 10.00 -2.76
CA LYS A 262 33.35 8.82 -3.60
C LYS A 262 34.39 9.08 -4.69
N LYS A 263 34.96 10.30 -4.75
CA LYS A 263 35.91 10.72 -5.79
C LYS A 263 35.36 10.58 -7.22
N ILE A 264 34.06 10.78 -7.38
CA ILE A 264 33.38 10.78 -8.67
C ILE A 264 33.62 12.14 -9.34
N PRO A 265 34.05 12.19 -10.61
CA PRO A 265 34.34 13.45 -11.28
C PRO A 265 33.06 14.29 -11.45
N MET A 266 33.13 15.56 -11.05
CA MET A 266 32.06 16.53 -11.28
C MET A 266 32.11 17.03 -12.73
N PRO A 267 30.99 17.01 -13.47
CA PRO A 267 30.95 17.56 -14.81
C PRO A 267 30.94 19.09 -14.77
N ASN A 268 31.36 19.72 -15.87
CA ASN A 268 31.29 21.17 -15.99
C ASN A 268 29.83 21.61 -16.23
N MET A 269 29.22 22.27 -15.25
CA MET A 269 27.83 22.72 -15.32
C MET A 269 27.56 23.76 -16.42
N ASN A 270 28.61 24.46 -16.84
CA ASN A 270 28.55 25.44 -17.93
C ASN A 270 28.81 24.81 -19.30
N GLU A 271 29.05 23.49 -19.38
CA GLU A 271 29.23 22.81 -20.66
C GLU A 271 27.93 22.87 -21.48
N GLU A 272 28.08 23.22 -22.75
CA GLU A 272 26.99 23.19 -23.72
C GLU A 272 26.77 21.76 -24.23
N VAL A 273 25.58 21.25 -23.92
CA VAL A 273 25.10 19.93 -24.33
C VAL A 273 23.87 20.10 -25.22
N PRO A 274 23.67 19.22 -26.21
CA PRO A 274 22.42 19.21 -26.94
C PRO A 274 21.28 18.89 -25.97
N ARG A 275 20.11 19.48 -26.19
CA ARG A 275 18.90 19.07 -25.49
C ARG A 275 18.70 17.55 -25.67
N TRP A 276 18.20 16.88 -24.63
CA TRP A 276 18.09 15.42 -24.62
C TRP A 276 17.39 14.87 -25.88
N GLY A 277 18.00 13.84 -26.50
CA GLY A 277 17.50 13.21 -27.72
C GLY A 277 17.78 13.98 -29.02
N GLN A 278 18.43 15.15 -28.96
CA GLN A 278 18.81 15.93 -30.13
C GLN A 278 20.29 15.74 -30.47
N SER A 279 20.61 15.93 -31.76
CA SER A 279 21.99 15.92 -32.22
C SER A 279 22.65 17.25 -31.89
N ARG A 280 23.97 17.24 -31.64
CA ARG A 280 24.77 18.49 -31.63
C ARG A 280 24.67 19.24 -32.96
N LEU A 281 24.38 18.53 -34.05
CA LEU A 281 24.19 19.12 -35.38
C LEU A 281 22.94 20.01 -35.48
N ASP A 282 21.97 19.83 -34.60
CA ASP A 282 20.70 20.57 -34.62
C ASP A 282 20.86 21.99 -34.04
N GLY A 283 22.02 22.33 -33.47
CA GLY A 283 22.38 23.66 -32.98
C GLY A 283 21.67 24.12 -31.71
N ASN A 284 20.72 23.33 -31.17
CA ASN A 284 19.99 23.64 -29.95
C ASN A 284 20.75 23.17 -28.71
N LEU A 285 21.72 23.99 -28.30
CA LEU A 285 22.58 23.73 -27.15
C LEU A 285 22.03 24.41 -25.89
N ILE A 286 22.08 23.69 -24.78
CA ILE A 286 21.72 24.17 -23.45
C ILE A 286 22.88 23.92 -22.50
N THR A 287 22.96 24.66 -21.40
CA THR A 287 23.94 24.35 -20.36
C THR A 287 23.57 23.04 -19.65
N LEU A 288 24.59 22.33 -19.17
CA LEU A 288 24.39 21.11 -18.41
C LEU A 288 23.61 21.35 -17.11
N GLU A 289 23.78 22.51 -16.46
CA GLU A 289 22.93 22.91 -15.34
C GLU A 289 21.45 23.00 -15.74
N HIS A 290 21.16 23.62 -16.89
CA HIS A 290 19.79 23.71 -17.40
C HIS A 290 19.21 22.32 -17.68
N HIS A 291 20.00 21.42 -18.25
CA HIS A 291 19.58 20.04 -18.50
C HIS A 291 19.17 19.31 -17.22
N TYR A 292 19.98 19.40 -16.15
CA TYR A 292 19.64 18.72 -14.90
C TYR A 292 18.53 19.42 -14.11
N ARG A 293 18.57 20.75 -14.02
CA ARG A 293 17.61 21.52 -13.20
C ARG A 293 16.25 21.64 -13.87
N VAL A 294 16.23 22.06 -15.13
CA VAL A 294 14.99 22.38 -15.83
C VAL A 294 14.46 21.15 -16.51
N ASP A 295 15.23 20.61 -17.47
CA ASP A 295 14.73 19.50 -18.28
C ASP A 295 14.53 18.25 -17.44
N THR A 296 15.39 17.93 -16.46
CA THR A 296 15.24 16.70 -15.66
C THR A 296 14.42 16.94 -14.38
N PHE A 297 14.90 17.78 -13.47
CA PHE A 297 14.33 17.91 -12.12
C PHE A 297 12.93 18.55 -12.12
N ILE A 298 12.76 19.71 -12.76
CA ILE A 298 11.47 20.41 -12.80
C ILE A 298 10.43 19.61 -13.59
N VAL A 299 10.76 19.18 -14.80
CA VAL A 299 9.81 18.44 -15.66
C VAL A 299 9.38 17.13 -15.01
N ALA A 300 10.28 16.41 -14.33
CA ALA A 300 9.91 15.18 -13.64
C ALA A 300 8.95 15.42 -12.48
N LEU A 301 9.17 16.45 -11.67
CA LEU A 301 8.26 16.81 -10.58
C LEU A 301 6.92 17.35 -11.09
N ASP A 302 6.93 18.17 -12.15
CA ASP A 302 5.70 18.61 -12.83
C ASP A 302 4.90 17.43 -13.37
N SER A 303 5.58 16.46 -13.97
CA SER A 303 4.95 15.23 -14.45
C SER A 303 4.36 14.41 -13.32
N ILE A 304 5.07 14.26 -12.18
CA ILE A 304 4.55 13.57 -10.99
C ILE A 304 3.29 14.28 -10.47
N ILE A 305 3.34 15.60 -10.30
CA ILE A 305 2.22 16.39 -9.78
C ILE A 305 1.01 16.29 -10.73
N THR A 306 1.25 16.43 -12.03
CA THR A 306 0.21 16.31 -13.08
C THR A 306 -0.41 14.91 -13.09
N GLU A 307 0.40 13.85 -13.00
CA GLU A 307 -0.08 12.47 -12.90
C GLU A 307 -0.85 12.21 -11.60
N MET A 308 -0.46 12.83 -10.47
CA MET A 308 -1.25 12.80 -9.25
C MET A 308 -2.61 13.45 -9.48
N ASP A 309 -2.67 14.61 -10.11
CA ASP A 309 -3.94 15.30 -10.42
C ASP A 309 -4.86 14.48 -11.33
N HIS A 310 -4.31 13.88 -12.39
CA HIS A 310 -5.09 13.06 -13.30
C HIS A 310 -5.61 11.78 -12.65
N ARG A 311 -4.80 11.11 -11.82
CA ARG A 311 -5.15 9.80 -11.24
C ARG A 311 -6.04 9.92 -10.02
N PHE A 312 -5.84 10.94 -9.20
CA PHE A 312 -6.67 11.18 -8.01
C PHE A 312 -7.84 12.11 -8.29
N ASN A 313 -8.31 12.23 -9.54
CA ASN A 313 -9.49 13.05 -9.86
C ASN A 313 -10.78 12.59 -9.13
N GLU A 314 -10.84 11.32 -8.71
CA GLU A 314 -11.93 10.76 -7.89
C GLU A 314 -12.05 11.48 -6.53
N VAL A 315 -10.96 12.01 -5.99
CA VAL A 315 -10.93 12.86 -4.77
C VAL A 315 -11.81 14.10 -4.94
N SER A 316 -11.94 14.60 -6.17
CA SER A 316 -12.81 15.72 -6.52
C SER A 316 -14.22 15.30 -6.93
N SER A 317 -14.58 14.01 -6.79
CA SER A 317 -15.95 13.56 -7.03
C SER A 317 -16.92 14.20 -6.04
N GLU A 318 -18.11 14.54 -6.51
CA GLU A 318 -19.19 15.13 -5.70
C GLU A 318 -19.39 14.35 -4.39
N LEU A 319 -19.41 13.01 -4.47
CA LEU A 319 -19.55 12.13 -3.32
C LEU A 319 -18.51 12.38 -2.22
N LEU A 320 -17.23 12.40 -2.57
CA LEU A 320 -16.14 12.54 -1.60
C LEU A 320 -16.04 13.97 -1.06
N VAL A 321 -16.32 14.97 -1.90
CA VAL A 321 -16.41 16.37 -1.48
C VAL A 321 -17.52 16.52 -0.46
N CYS A 322 -18.70 15.95 -0.71
CA CYS A 322 -19.80 15.99 0.24
C CYS A 322 -19.44 15.29 1.56
N PHE A 323 -18.82 14.10 1.52
CA PHE A 323 -18.37 13.45 2.76
C PHE A 323 -17.35 14.27 3.53
N SER A 324 -16.44 14.99 2.85
CA SER A 324 -15.45 15.85 3.51
C SER A 324 -16.05 17.00 4.31
N CYS A 325 -17.33 17.35 4.08
CA CYS A 325 -18.03 18.37 4.86
C CYS A 325 -18.43 17.88 6.26
N LEU A 326 -18.44 16.57 6.54
CA LEU A 326 -18.66 16.01 7.89
C LEU A 326 -17.35 15.79 8.67
N ASP A 327 -16.22 16.25 8.15
CA ASP A 327 -14.92 16.11 8.80
C ASP A 327 -14.89 16.85 10.15
N PRO A 328 -14.65 16.15 11.28
CA PRO A 328 -14.67 16.78 12.60
C PRO A 328 -13.46 17.70 12.88
N ARG A 329 -12.42 17.66 12.03
CA ARG A 329 -11.22 18.49 12.18
C ARG A 329 -11.54 19.99 12.15
N ASP A 330 -10.72 20.75 12.86
CA ASP A 330 -10.85 22.21 12.99
C ASP A 330 -12.28 22.64 13.37
N SER A 331 -12.92 21.88 14.26
CA SER A 331 -14.29 22.11 14.72
C SER A 331 -15.32 22.15 13.58
N PHE A 332 -15.23 21.21 12.64
CA PHE A 332 -16.12 21.12 11.47
C PHE A 332 -16.03 22.35 10.55
N SER A 333 -14.83 22.88 10.34
CA SER A 333 -14.60 24.08 9.50
C SER A 333 -15.12 23.97 8.05
N ARG A 334 -15.23 22.73 7.53
CA ARG A 334 -15.70 22.42 6.17
C ARG A 334 -17.19 22.11 6.08
N PHE A 335 -17.94 22.27 7.17
CA PHE A 335 -19.35 21.90 7.23
C PHE A 335 -20.20 22.70 6.24
N ASP A 336 -20.98 21.98 5.44
CA ASP A 336 -21.82 22.53 4.39
C ASP A 336 -23.09 21.70 4.29
N ILE A 337 -24.20 22.29 4.71
CA ILE A 337 -25.50 21.61 4.82
C ILE A 337 -26.02 21.21 3.44
N ASP A 338 -25.83 22.05 2.42
CA ASP A 338 -26.31 21.78 1.07
C ASP A 338 -25.59 20.58 0.46
N LYS A 339 -24.25 20.55 0.58
CA LYS A 339 -23.45 19.42 0.11
C LYS A 339 -23.77 18.13 0.87
N LEU A 340 -24.04 18.21 2.17
CA LEU A 340 -24.39 17.03 2.95
C LEU A 340 -25.81 16.53 2.66
N ALA A 341 -26.78 17.42 2.47
CA ALA A 341 -28.12 17.05 2.03
C ALA A 341 -28.09 16.31 0.68
N ARG A 342 -27.19 16.71 -0.23
CA ARG A 342 -26.99 16.05 -1.53
C ARG A 342 -26.65 14.56 -1.41
N LEU A 343 -25.96 14.12 -0.35
CA LEU A 343 -25.67 12.70 -0.11
C LEU A 343 -26.95 11.86 0.04
N THR A 344 -28.02 12.44 0.58
CA THR A 344 -29.30 11.75 0.73
C THR A 344 -30.02 11.53 -0.60
N GLU A 345 -29.72 12.35 -1.61
CA GLU A 345 -30.18 12.15 -2.99
C GLU A 345 -29.31 11.13 -3.73
N ILE A 346 -28.00 11.13 -3.47
CA ILE A 346 -27.07 10.16 -4.06
C ILE A 346 -27.36 8.74 -3.54
N TYR A 347 -27.67 8.61 -2.25
CA TYR A 347 -28.08 7.36 -1.60
C TYR A 347 -29.59 7.33 -1.34
N ASP A 348 -30.40 7.70 -2.34
CA ASP A 348 -31.86 7.79 -2.23
C ASP A 348 -32.54 6.53 -1.65
N LYS A 349 -32.00 5.32 -1.84
CA LYS A 349 -32.54 4.11 -1.20
C LYS A 349 -32.24 3.93 0.29
N ASP A 350 -31.28 4.67 0.83
CA ASP A 350 -30.95 4.65 2.26
C ASP A 350 -31.71 5.72 3.06
N PHE A 351 -32.43 6.63 2.38
CA PHE A 351 -33.16 7.74 2.98
C PHE A 351 -34.56 7.84 2.38
N SER A 352 -35.59 7.84 3.22
CA SER A 352 -36.97 8.10 2.79
C SER A 352 -37.15 9.55 2.31
N ASP A 353 -38.23 9.84 1.59
CA ASP A 353 -38.50 11.23 1.15
C ASP A 353 -38.68 12.18 2.36
N ASP A 354 -39.26 11.67 3.46
CA ASP A 354 -39.34 12.39 4.73
C ASP A 354 -37.95 12.67 5.31
N ASP A 355 -37.04 11.69 5.31
CA ASP A 355 -35.67 11.87 5.79
C ASP A 355 -34.93 12.94 4.97
N ARG A 356 -35.14 12.99 3.65
CA ARG A 356 -34.52 14.00 2.78
C ARG A 356 -35.06 15.40 3.02
N SER A 357 -36.32 15.52 3.43
CA SER A 357 -36.90 16.81 3.83
C SER A 357 -36.33 17.29 5.18
N TYR A 358 -36.07 16.36 6.10
CA TYR A 358 -35.67 16.66 7.48
C TYR A 358 -34.15 16.70 7.73
N ILE A 359 -33.34 16.16 6.82
CA ILE A 359 -31.88 16.07 7.00
C ILE A 359 -31.24 17.43 7.27
N ARG A 360 -31.71 18.49 6.62
CA ARG A 360 -31.17 19.85 6.75
C ARG A 360 -31.33 20.37 8.18
N ASP A 361 -32.54 20.26 8.73
CA ASP A 361 -32.84 20.65 10.11
C ASP A 361 -32.00 19.83 11.10
N GLN A 362 -31.87 18.53 10.86
CA GLN A 362 -31.07 17.66 11.73
C GLN A 362 -29.57 17.99 11.68
N LEU A 363 -29.03 18.34 10.50
CA LEU A 363 -27.64 18.75 10.32
C LEU A 363 -27.34 20.09 11.01
N GLU A 364 -28.24 21.06 10.90
CA GLU A 364 -28.12 22.35 11.61
C GLU A 364 -28.09 22.15 13.13
N LEU A 365 -29.04 21.37 13.65
CA LEU A 365 -29.09 21.08 15.07
C LEU A 365 -27.87 20.29 15.55
N PHE A 366 -27.38 19.35 14.74
CA PHE A 366 -26.17 18.60 15.02
C PHE A 366 -24.96 19.52 15.13
N LEU A 367 -24.77 20.45 14.19
CA LEU A 367 -23.65 21.39 14.21
C LEU A 367 -23.69 22.26 15.47
N VAL A 368 -24.83 22.89 15.77
CA VAL A 368 -25.00 23.69 16.98
C VAL A 368 -24.71 22.89 18.24
N HIS A 369 -25.11 21.62 18.28
CA HIS A 369 -24.86 20.76 19.42
C HIS A 369 -23.36 20.43 19.57
N VAL A 370 -22.73 19.99 18.48
CA VAL A 370 -21.34 19.52 18.49
C VAL A 370 -20.36 20.67 18.75
N SER A 371 -20.64 21.88 18.28
CA SER A 371 -19.84 23.06 18.60
C SER A 371 -19.92 23.49 20.07
N ARG A 372 -20.93 23.05 20.83
CA ARG A 372 -21.11 23.40 22.25
C ARG A 372 -20.53 22.38 23.22
N VAL A 373 -20.27 21.16 22.77
CA VAL A 373 -19.92 20.04 23.66
C VAL A 373 -18.45 19.67 23.44
N ASP A 374 -17.62 19.93 24.45
CA ASP A 374 -16.17 19.69 24.43
C ASP A 374 -15.79 18.25 24.08
N ASP A 375 -16.66 17.29 24.40
CA ASP A 375 -16.51 15.87 24.09
C ASP A 375 -16.23 15.58 22.61
N PHE A 376 -16.70 16.44 21.69
CA PHE A 376 -16.51 16.28 20.25
C PHE A 376 -15.29 17.03 19.69
N VAL A 377 -14.66 17.91 20.48
CA VAL A 377 -13.45 18.65 20.09
C VAL A 377 -12.26 17.70 19.90
N VAL A 378 -12.26 16.56 20.59
CA VAL A 378 -11.22 15.52 20.53
C VAL A 378 -11.41 14.58 19.32
N CYS A 379 -12.50 14.72 18.56
CA CYS A 379 -12.72 13.90 17.37
C CYS A 379 -11.87 14.41 16.20
N HIS A 380 -10.99 13.55 15.67
CA HIS A 380 -10.09 13.90 14.57
C HIS A 380 -10.38 13.14 13.27
N ASP A 381 -11.29 12.16 13.33
CA ASP A 381 -11.66 11.33 12.19
C ASP A 381 -13.10 10.78 12.32
N PHE A 382 -13.66 10.25 11.23
CA PHE A 382 -15.01 9.67 11.21
C PHE A 382 -15.21 8.50 12.18
N GLY A 383 -14.17 7.71 12.44
CA GLY A 383 -14.22 6.58 13.36
C GLY A 383 -14.37 7.06 14.81
N SER A 384 -13.55 8.02 15.21
CA SER A 384 -13.63 8.68 16.52
C SER A 384 -14.98 9.37 16.72
N LEU A 385 -15.47 10.08 15.69
CA LEU A 385 -16.79 10.72 15.71
C LEU A 385 -17.91 9.69 15.86
N ALA A 386 -17.88 8.60 15.08
CA ALA A 386 -18.88 7.55 15.15
C ALA A 386 -18.89 6.84 16.52
N MET A 387 -17.72 6.57 17.11
CA MET A 387 -17.62 6.00 18.45
C MET A 387 -18.20 6.95 19.49
N LYS A 388 -17.80 8.23 19.43
CA LYS A 388 -18.25 9.23 20.40
C LYS A 388 -19.76 9.47 20.32
N MET A 389 -20.33 9.47 19.11
CA MET A 389 -21.78 9.55 18.93
C MET A 389 -22.53 8.37 19.56
N VAL A 390 -21.95 7.17 19.56
CA VAL A 390 -22.57 6.00 20.22
C VAL A 390 -22.44 6.09 21.74
N GLU A 391 -21.26 6.45 22.25
CA GLU A 391 -21.02 6.63 23.69
C GLU A 391 -21.97 7.65 24.32
N THR A 392 -22.18 8.76 23.63
CA THR A 392 -23.05 9.86 24.07
C THR A 392 -24.53 9.68 23.66
N ARG A 393 -24.88 8.52 23.07
CA ARG A 393 -26.21 8.18 22.53
C ARG A 393 -26.74 9.17 21.46
N LYS A 394 -25.84 9.95 20.86
CA LYS A 394 -26.14 10.91 19.79
C LYS A 394 -26.42 10.24 18.45
N ASN A 395 -25.99 8.98 18.28
CA ASN A 395 -26.44 8.15 17.17
C ASN A 395 -27.98 7.94 17.15
N ILE A 396 -28.64 8.03 18.32
CA ILE A 396 -30.11 7.93 18.44
C ILE A 396 -30.77 9.31 18.25
N ALA A 397 -30.11 10.37 18.74
CA ALA A 397 -30.62 11.74 18.62
C ALA A 397 -30.49 12.31 17.20
N PHE A 398 -29.43 11.93 16.48
CA PHE A 398 -29.12 12.36 15.12
C PHE A 398 -28.94 11.15 14.18
N PRO A 399 -30.00 10.35 13.95
CA PRO A 399 -29.89 9.09 13.23
C PRO A 399 -29.51 9.27 11.75
N LEU A 400 -29.93 10.34 11.09
CA LEU A 400 -29.61 10.59 9.69
C LEU A 400 -28.16 11.04 9.51
N VAL A 401 -27.68 11.90 10.41
CA VAL A 401 -26.26 12.30 10.43
C VAL A 401 -25.37 11.08 10.71
N TYR A 402 -25.77 10.24 11.68
CA TYR A 402 -25.05 9.00 11.96
C TYR A 402 -25.04 8.06 10.74
N ARG A 403 -26.16 7.98 10.00
CA ARG A 403 -26.24 7.20 8.76
C ARG A 403 -25.28 7.69 7.67
N LEU A 404 -25.13 9.00 7.50
CA LEU A 404 -24.13 9.57 6.58
C LEU A 404 -22.70 9.18 6.99
N ILE A 405 -22.39 9.21 8.29
CA ILE A 405 -21.10 8.77 8.83
C ILE A 405 -20.87 7.27 8.59
N GLU A 406 -21.90 6.43 8.77
CA GLU A 406 -21.81 5.00 8.44
C GLU A 406 -21.47 4.79 6.95
N LEU A 407 -22.14 5.51 6.04
CA LEU A 407 -21.89 5.41 4.60
C LEU A 407 -20.46 5.86 4.25
N ALA A 408 -19.95 6.93 4.87
CA ALA A 408 -18.58 7.40 4.68
C ALA A 408 -17.55 6.34 5.10
N LEU A 409 -17.77 5.69 6.24
CA LEU A 409 -16.87 4.66 6.77
C LEU A 409 -16.91 3.34 5.98
N LEU A 410 -17.94 3.12 5.15
CA LEU A 410 -18.05 1.94 4.28
C LEU A 410 -17.28 2.09 2.96
N LEU A 411 -16.85 3.29 2.59
CA LEU A 411 -16.04 3.53 1.40
C LEU A 411 -14.57 3.14 1.65
N LEU A 412 -14.08 2.20 0.86
CA LEU A 412 -12.72 1.67 0.97
C LEU A 412 -11.72 2.60 0.28
N VAL A 413 -10.67 3.00 1.00
CA VAL A 413 -9.56 3.81 0.47
C VAL A 413 -8.47 2.96 -0.18
N ALA A 414 -8.12 1.85 0.47
CA ALA A 414 -7.01 1.01 0.09
C ALA A 414 -7.36 -0.47 0.19
N THR A 415 -6.82 -1.25 -0.73
CA THR A 415 -6.92 -2.72 -0.73
C THR A 415 -5.85 -3.38 0.14
N ALA A 416 -5.30 -2.68 1.13
CA ALA A 416 -4.19 -3.14 1.97
C ALA A 416 -4.47 -4.50 2.64
N SER A 417 -5.73 -4.74 2.98
CA SER A 417 -6.17 -6.00 3.58
C SER A 417 -6.15 -7.17 2.61
N VAL A 418 -6.38 -6.91 1.33
CA VAL A 418 -6.20 -7.88 0.25
C VAL A 418 -4.71 -8.24 0.12
N GLU A 419 -3.81 -7.25 0.21
CA GLU A 419 -2.36 -7.50 0.19
C GLU A 419 -1.88 -8.31 1.42
N ARG A 420 -2.47 -8.05 2.59
CA ARG A 420 -2.24 -8.87 3.79
C ARG A 420 -2.72 -10.32 3.59
N ALA A 421 -3.85 -10.54 2.92
CA ALA A 421 -4.33 -11.88 2.60
C ALA A 421 -3.38 -12.63 1.65
N PHE A 422 -2.87 -11.95 0.61
CA PHE A 422 -1.86 -12.54 -0.29
C PHE A 422 -0.53 -12.82 0.43
N SER A 423 -0.13 -11.96 1.37
CA SER A 423 1.05 -12.20 2.21
C SER A 423 0.87 -13.40 3.13
N ALA A 424 -0.31 -13.55 3.74
CA ALA A 424 -0.68 -14.72 4.53
C ALA A 424 -0.64 -16.00 3.68
N MET A 425 -1.12 -15.94 2.44
CA MET A 425 -1.06 -17.08 1.51
C MET A 425 0.37 -17.54 1.26
N LYS A 426 1.35 -16.63 1.14
CA LYS A 426 2.78 -16.98 1.00
C LYS A 426 3.36 -17.69 2.23
N ILE A 427 2.75 -17.49 3.40
CA ILE A 427 3.13 -18.19 4.64
C ILE A 427 2.46 -19.58 4.70
N ILE A 428 1.22 -19.67 4.24
CA ILE A 428 0.43 -20.92 4.24
C ILE A 428 0.94 -21.90 3.17
N LYS A 429 1.23 -21.38 1.96
CA LYS A 429 1.81 -22.13 0.85
C LYS A 429 3.34 -22.05 0.93
N THR A 430 3.94 -23.14 1.38
CA THR A 430 5.40 -23.33 1.35
C THR A 430 5.78 -24.24 0.17
N ASP A 431 7.05 -24.30 -0.20
CA ASP A 431 7.53 -25.15 -1.29
C ASP A 431 7.16 -26.63 -1.07
N LEU A 432 7.22 -27.09 0.19
CA LEU A 432 6.83 -28.45 0.59
C LEU A 432 5.30 -28.65 0.66
N ARG A 433 4.52 -27.56 0.73
CA ARG A 433 3.07 -27.56 0.92
C ARG A 433 2.36 -26.68 -0.12
N ASN A 434 2.72 -26.83 -1.38
CA ASN A 434 2.17 -25.99 -2.45
C ASN A 434 0.87 -26.57 -3.07
N ARG A 435 0.70 -27.91 -3.05
CA ARG A 435 -0.53 -28.57 -3.50
C ARG A 435 -1.54 -28.65 -2.36
N MET A 436 -2.62 -27.87 -2.47
CA MET A 436 -3.78 -27.94 -1.57
C MET A 436 -5.05 -27.54 -2.32
N SER A 437 -6.18 -28.10 -1.91
CA SER A 437 -7.50 -27.69 -2.41
C SER A 437 -7.85 -26.28 -1.98
N ASP A 438 -8.65 -25.57 -2.77
CA ASP A 438 -9.06 -24.18 -2.50
C ASP A 438 -9.81 -24.04 -1.16
N GLU A 439 -10.66 -25.01 -0.80
CA GLU A 439 -11.36 -25.01 0.49
C GLU A 439 -10.37 -25.02 1.66
N TRP A 440 -9.40 -25.93 1.62
CA TRP A 440 -8.38 -26.03 2.66
C TRP A 440 -7.50 -24.78 2.75
N LEU A 441 -7.16 -24.18 1.61
CA LEU A 441 -6.43 -22.91 1.58
C LEU A 441 -7.24 -21.79 2.26
N ASN A 442 -8.54 -21.72 1.95
CA ASN A 442 -9.43 -20.74 2.55
C ASN A 442 -9.58 -20.90 4.05
N ASP A 443 -9.79 -22.13 4.53
CA ASP A 443 -9.91 -22.41 5.96
C ASP A 443 -8.64 -21.98 6.71
N LEU A 444 -7.46 -22.27 6.16
CA LEU A 444 -6.19 -21.84 6.73
C LEU A 444 -5.99 -20.32 6.67
N ALA A 445 -6.35 -19.69 5.55
CA ALA A 445 -6.28 -18.24 5.39
C ALA A 445 -7.18 -17.54 6.41
N LEU A 446 -8.41 -18.03 6.59
CA LEU A 446 -9.34 -17.53 7.59
C LEU A 446 -8.76 -17.66 9.00
N CYS A 447 -8.22 -18.83 9.37
CA CYS A 447 -7.59 -19.04 10.67
C CYS A 447 -6.41 -18.11 10.92
N TYR A 448 -5.59 -17.87 9.89
CA TYR A 448 -4.40 -17.04 10.00
C TYR A 448 -4.73 -15.54 10.05
N ILE A 449 -5.61 -15.08 9.18
CA ILE A 449 -5.98 -13.66 9.05
C ILE A 449 -6.85 -13.22 10.23
N GLU A 450 -7.88 -14.00 10.58
CA GLU A 450 -8.84 -13.69 11.65
C GLU A 450 -8.42 -14.29 13.01
N LYS A 451 -7.11 -14.45 13.24
CA LYS A 451 -6.54 -15.10 14.44
C LYS A 451 -7.09 -14.58 15.77
N GLU A 452 -7.52 -13.32 15.84
CA GLU A 452 -8.13 -12.73 17.04
C GLU A 452 -9.50 -13.34 17.35
N ILE A 453 -10.32 -13.61 16.34
CA ILE A 453 -11.58 -14.33 16.50
C ILE A 453 -11.29 -15.75 17.00
N PHE A 454 -10.32 -16.43 16.38
CA PHE A 454 -9.98 -17.81 16.75
C PHE A 454 -9.36 -17.94 18.15
N ARG A 455 -8.65 -16.92 18.63
CA ARG A 455 -8.13 -16.88 20.01
C ARG A 455 -9.25 -16.86 21.06
N ASN A 456 -10.40 -16.27 20.71
CA ASN A 456 -11.55 -16.16 21.61
C ASN A 456 -12.45 -17.41 21.55
N LEU A 457 -12.14 -18.39 20.70
CA LEU A 457 -12.88 -19.65 20.63
C LEU A 457 -12.47 -20.61 21.75
N ASP A 458 -13.47 -21.19 22.39
CA ASP A 458 -13.28 -22.27 23.37
C ASP A 458 -12.91 -23.57 22.65
N PHE A 459 -11.62 -23.92 22.71
CA PHE A 459 -11.08 -25.14 22.10
C PHE A 459 -11.76 -26.41 22.60
N ASP A 460 -12.24 -26.46 23.84
CA ASP A 460 -12.89 -27.64 24.37
C ASP A 460 -14.30 -27.82 23.82
N LYS A 461 -15.03 -26.71 23.58
CA LYS A 461 -16.28 -26.75 22.80
C LYS A 461 -16.04 -27.20 21.36
N VAL A 462 -14.98 -26.71 20.71
CA VAL A 462 -14.63 -27.13 19.34
C VAL A 462 -14.29 -28.62 19.29
N LYS A 463 -13.47 -29.12 20.23
CA LYS A 463 -13.15 -30.56 20.35
C LYS A 463 -14.40 -31.40 20.57
N LYS A 464 -15.27 -31.03 21.51
CA LYS A 464 -16.53 -31.75 21.79
C LYS A 464 -17.42 -31.81 20.55
N ARG A 465 -17.57 -30.68 19.85
CA ARG A 465 -18.33 -30.62 18.58
C ARG A 465 -17.71 -31.53 17.52
N PHE A 466 -16.40 -31.50 17.35
CA PHE A 466 -15.69 -32.37 16.39
C PHE A 466 -15.83 -33.86 16.77
N GLN A 467 -15.74 -34.20 18.05
CA GLN A 467 -15.94 -35.54 18.57
C GLN A 467 -17.38 -36.06 18.34
N ALA A 468 -18.36 -35.18 18.38
CA ALA A 468 -19.77 -35.50 18.14
C ALA A 468 -20.13 -35.66 16.64
N MET A 469 -19.25 -35.26 15.71
CA MET A 469 -19.52 -35.42 14.28
C MET A 469 -19.56 -36.90 13.87
N LYS A 470 -20.66 -37.33 13.24
CA LYS A 470 -20.87 -38.73 12.82
C LYS A 470 -20.01 -39.16 11.62
N LYS A 471 -19.76 -38.26 10.66
CA LYS A 471 -18.89 -38.51 9.51
C LYS A 471 -17.58 -37.75 9.69
N ARG A 472 -16.45 -38.46 9.78
CA ARG A 472 -15.11 -37.90 9.91
C ARG A 472 -14.17 -38.59 8.93
N ARG A 473 -13.17 -37.87 8.42
CA ARG A 473 -12.10 -38.41 7.56
C ARG A 473 -11.02 -39.19 8.34
N MET A 474 -11.10 -39.19 9.66
CA MET A 474 -10.18 -39.90 10.56
C MET A 474 -10.95 -40.51 11.74
N GLU A 475 -10.51 -41.68 12.20
CA GLU A 475 -11.00 -42.27 13.44
C GLU A 475 -10.34 -41.58 14.64
N LEU A 476 -11.12 -41.29 15.67
CA LEU A 476 -10.56 -40.82 16.94
C LEU A 476 -10.17 -42.01 17.81
N PRO A 477 -9.09 -41.89 18.61
CA PRO A 477 -8.77 -42.88 19.62
C PRO A 477 -9.99 -43.13 20.52
N LYS A 478 -10.32 -44.40 20.77
CA LYS A 478 -11.42 -44.74 21.68
C LYS A 478 -11.09 -44.17 23.06
N PRO A 479 -12.06 -43.51 23.75
CA PRO A 479 -11.82 -43.05 25.10
C PRO A 479 -11.40 -44.24 25.98
N PRO A 480 -10.48 -44.04 26.93
CA PRO A 480 -10.05 -45.12 27.81
C PRO A 480 -11.29 -45.70 28.51
N LYS A 481 -11.48 -47.02 28.42
CA LYS A 481 -12.58 -47.71 29.11
C LYS A 481 -12.48 -47.37 30.59
N ALA A 482 -13.52 -46.74 31.14
CA ALA A 482 -13.64 -46.54 32.57
C ALA A 482 -13.46 -47.91 33.26
N ARG A 483 -12.44 -48.05 34.10
CA ARG A 483 -12.29 -49.22 34.96
C ARG A 483 -13.55 -49.27 35.83
N ARG A 484 -14.34 -50.35 35.69
CA ARG A 484 -15.42 -50.64 36.65
C ARG A 484 -14.81 -50.65 38.06
N PRO A 485 -15.46 -50.03 39.05
CA PRO A 485 -15.00 -50.15 40.43
C PRO A 485 -14.97 -51.64 40.80
N ARG A 486 -13.82 -52.09 41.31
CA ARG A 486 -13.66 -53.44 41.85
C ARG A 486 -14.62 -53.54 43.03
N ASN A 487 -15.60 -54.44 42.97
CA ASN A 487 -16.43 -54.77 44.12
C ASN A 487 -15.50 -55.10 45.29
N GLN A 488 -15.62 -54.36 46.39
CA GLN A 488 -15.04 -54.75 47.67
C GLN A 488 -15.78 -56.00 48.13
N GLU A 489 -15.06 -57.10 48.27
CA GLU A 489 -15.53 -58.30 48.95
C GLU A 489 -15.80 -57.94 50.42
N MET A 490 -17.03 -58.20 50.88
CA MET A 490 -17.38 -58.17 52.30
C MET A 490 -16.66 -59.32 53.02
N PRO A 491 -16.08 -59.10 54.21
CA PRO A 491 -15.46 -60.17 54.97
C PRO A 491 -16.54 -61.05 55.62
N SER A 492 -16.43 -62.36 55.41
CA SER A 492 -17.22 -63.38 56.07
C SER A 492 -16.90 -63.40 57.57
N THR A 493 -17.96 -63.34 58.37
CA THR A 493 -17.98 -63.62 59.81
C THR A 493 -17.48 -65.02 60.12
N SER A 494 -16.58 -65.13 61.08
CA SER A 494 -16.36 -66.31 61.93
C SER A 494 -16.09 -65.83 63.35
#